data_AF-A0A7S2N3J0-F1
#
_entry.id   AF-A0A7S2N3J0-F1
#
_cell.length_a   1.000
_cell.length_b   1.000
_cell.length_c   1.000
_cell.angle_alpha   90.00
_cell.angle_beta   90.00
_cell.angle_gamma   90.00
#
_symmetry.space_group_name_H-M   'P 1'
#
loop_
_entity.id
_entity.type
_entity.pdbx_description
1 polymer ?
#
loop_
_entity_poly.entity_id
_entity_poly.type
_entity_poly.pdbx_seq_one_letter_code
_entity_poly.pdbx_strand_id
1 'polypeptide(L)'
;VREVAPLTKLRKQEPSAHSQGLRFATNFATQVVVAFIGAFALGYFFVETFVTADSFTAKVIAGAFCSFATLLLETLLLVVHEQKKEMIEQRERAREDRQRKAKSGEAAAAAKQPEQS
;
A
#
# COMPACT_ATOMS: atom_id res chain seq x y z
N VAL A 1 -28.14 44.61 -1.36
CA VAL A 1 -26.66 44.73 -1.42
C VAL A 1 -26.09 43.32 -1.51
N ARG A 2 -25.09 43.15 -2.37
CA ARG A 2 -24.60 41.91 -2.98
C ARG A 2 -24.32 40.75 -2.01
N GLU A 3 -24.79 39.59 -2.47
CA GLU A 3 -24.39 38.24 -2.16
C GLU A 3 -22.86 38.10 -2.13
N VAL A 4 -22.31 37.65 -0.99
CA VAL A 4 -20.86 37.43 -0.82
C VAL A 4 -20.59 35.96 -1.13
N ALA A 5 -20.00 35.69 -2.29
CA ALA A 5 -19.57 34.36 -2.69
C ALA A 5 -18.50 33.81 -1.73
N PRO A 6 -18.55 32.53 -1.33
CA PRO A 6 -17.50 31.95 -0.51
C PRO A 6 -16.25 31.71 -1.37
N LEU A 7 -15.18 32.37 -0.93
CA LEU A 7 -13.80 32.26 -1.40
C LEU A 7 -13.38 30.81 -1.62
N THR A 8 -12.95 30.55 -2.85
CA THR A 8 -11.73 29.83 -3.16
C THR A 8 -11.55 28.53 -2.38
N LYS A 9 -12.15 27.45 -2.90
CA LYS A 9 -11.59 26.11 -2.75
C LYS A 9 -10.13 26.19 -3.19
N LEU A 10 -9.20 26.26 -2.23
CA LEU A 10 -7.81 25.86 -2.43
C LEU A 10 -7.88 24.46 -3.02
N ARG A 11 -7.75 24.39 -4.34
CA ARG A 11 -7.67 23.17 -5.11
C ARG A 11 -6.42 22.47 -4.60
N LYS A 12 -6.61 21.61 -3.60
CA LYS A 12 -5.64 20.64 -3.12
C LYS A 12 -5.20 19.92 -4.40
N GLN A 13 -4.05 20.33 -4.91
CA GLN A 13 -3.51 19.82 -6.15
C GLN A 13 -3.28 18.34 -5.86
N GLU A 14 -4.18 17.49 -6.34
CA GLU A 14 -4.05 16.05 -6.13
C GLU A 14 -2.65 15.67 -6.60
N PRO A 15 -1.85 15.01 -5.74
CA PRO A 15 -0.54 14.55 -6.15
C PRO A 15 -0.75 13.70 -7.40
N SER A 16 -0.07 14.07 -8.49
CA SER A 16 -0.16 13.32 -9.73
C SER A 16 0.11 11.84 -9.41
N ALA A 17 -0.68 10.92 -9.99
CA ALA A 17 -0.55 9.48 -9.74
C ALA A 17 0.92 8.99 -9.89
N HIS A 18 1.68 9.67 -10.75
CA HIS A 18 3.12 9.47 -10.95
C HIS A 18 3.98 9.75 -9.69
N SER A 19 3.68 10.82 -8.95
CA SER A 19 4.36 11.19 -7.70
C SER A 19 4.07 10.20 -6.57
N GLN A 20 2.89 9.59 -6.58
CA GLN A 20 2.49 8.62 -5.56
C GLN A 20 3.18 7.27 -5.77
N GLY A 21 3.31 6.81 -7.02
CA GLY A 21 4.05 5.58 -7.35
C GLY A 21 5.54 5.66 -7.02
N LEU A 22 6.18 6.80 -7.32
CA LEU A 22 7.60 7.03 -6.99
C LEU A 22 7.87 6.98 -5.49
N ARG A 23 7.04 7.64 -4.66
CA ARG A 23 7.21 7.60 -3.20
C ARG A 23 7.05 6.21 -2.62
N PHE A 24 6.10 5.43 -3.15
CA PHE A 24 5.90 4.04 -2.72
C PHE A 24 7.12 3.18 -3.07
N ALA A 25 7.58 3.23 -4.33
CA ALA A 25 8.73 2.46 -4.79
C ALA A 25 10.00 2.80 -4.00
N THR A 26 10.26 4.09 -3.74
CA THR A 26 11.43 4.51 -2.96
C THR A 26 11.37 4.03 -1.51
N ASN A 27 10.21 4.13 -0.85
CA ASN A 27 10.06 3.66 0.53
C ASN A 27 10.23 2.14 0.61
N PHE A 28 9.64 1.41 -0.33
CA PHE A 28 9.80 -0.04 -0.42
C PHE A 28 11.26 -0.44 -0.67
N ALA A 29 11.90 0.16 -1.68
CA ALA A 29 13.31 -0.12 -1.97
C ALA A 29 14.22 0.15 -0.78
N THR A 30 13.98 1.24 -0.05
CA THR A 30 14.72 1.57 1.17
C THR A 30 14.53 0.49 2.24
N GLN A 31 13.29 0.06 2.47
CA GLN A 31 12.98 -1.01 3.42
C GLN A 31 13.66 -2.33 3.05
N VAL A 32 13.63 -2.69 1.77
CA VAL A 32 14.28 -3.89 1.24
C VAL A 32 15.78 -3.86 1.46
N VAL A 33 16.45 -2.73 1.17
CA VAL A 33 17.89 -2.58 1.37
C VAL A 33 18.25 -2.67 2.85
N VAL A 34 17.51 -1.99 3.72
CA VAL A 34 17.75 -2.03 5.17
C VAL A 34 17.53 -3.43 5.73
N ALA A 35 16.44 -4.10 5.34
CA ALA A 35 16.14 -5.47 5.76
C ALA A 35 17.20 -6.46 5.27
N PHE A 36 17.69 -6.31 4.03
CA PHE A 36 18.74 -7.15 3.46
C PHE A 36 20.05 -7.06 4.25
N ILE A 37 20.52 -5.83 4.50
CA ILE A 37 21.77 -5.59 5.25
C ILE A 37 21.62 -6.10 6.69
N GLY A 38 20.48 -5.80 7.34
CA GLY A 38 20.21 -6.24 8.71
C GLY A 38 20.18 -7.76 8.84
N ALA A 39 19.49 -8.46 7.93
CA ALA A 39 19.41 -9.92 7.93
C ALA A 39 20.76 -10.57 7.59
N PHE A 40 21.53 -9.98 6.67
CA PHE A 40 22.89 -10.46 6.36
C PHE A 40 23.79 -10.37 7.59
N ALA A 41 23.81 -9.21 8.25
CA ALA A 41 24.59 -9.00 9.46
C ALA A 41 24.15 -9.93 10.60
N LEU A 42 22.83 -10.13 10.76
CA LEU A 42 22.28 -11.05 11.75
C LEU A 42 22.72 -12.50 11.48
N GLY A 43 22.61 -12.97 10.24
CA GLY A 43 23.03 -14.33 9.86
C GLY A 43 24.53 -14.56 10.01
N TYR A 44 25.34 -13.55 9.64
CA TYR A 44 26.78 -13.58 9.84
C TYR A 44 27.15 -13.66 11.33
N PHE A 45 26.57 -12.77 12.15
CA PHE A 45 26.82 -12.71 13.59
C PHE A 45 26.32 -13.95 14.34
N PHE A 46 25.22 -14.54 13.87
CA PHE A 46 24.70 -15.78 14.42
C PHE A 46 25.69 -16.94 14.27
N VAL A 47 26.27 -17.12 13.08
CA VAL A 47 27.27 -18.17 12.85
C VAL A 47 28.55 -17.90 13.65
N GLU A 48 28.97 -16.64 13.71
CA GLU A 48 30.12 -16.21 14.51
C GLU A 48 29.96 -16.51 15.99
N THR A 49 28.76 -16.33 16.54
CA THR A 49 28.50 -16.50 17.97
C THR A 49 28.20 -17.96 18.35
N PHE A 50 27.45 -18.69 17.51
CA PHE A 50 26.85 -19.97 17.92
C PHE A 50 27.37 -21.20 17.16
N VAL A 51 28.13 -21.03 16.07
CA VAL A 51 28.53 -22.17 15.21
C VAL A 51 30.05 -22.29 15.10
N THR A 52 30.72 -21.30 14.52
CA THR A 52 32.17 -21.32 14.33
C THR A 52 32.71 -19.91 14.10
N ALA A 53 33.68 -19.52 14.94
CA ALA A 53 34.32 -18.21 14.84
C ALA A 53 35.32 -18.13 13.67
N ASP A 54 35.93 -19.24 13.27
CA ASP A 54 37.06 -19.24 12.33
C ASP A 54 36.64 -19.41 10.86
N SER A 55 35.47 -20.00 10.60
CA SER A 55 35.03 -20.22 9.21
C SER A 55 34.34 -18.99 8.63
N PHE A 56 35.13 -18.12 7.99
CA PHE A 56 34.60 -16.97 7.24
C PHE A 56 33.57 -17.39 6.18
N THR A 57 33.84 -18.47 5.45
CA THR A 57 32.95 -18.99 4.41
C THR A 57 31.58 -19.36 4.97
N ALA A 58 31.53 -20.03 6.13
CA ALA A 58 30.26 -20.40 6.76
C ALA A 58 29.44 -19.16 7.17
N LYS A 59 30.09 -18.14 7.73
CA LYS A 59 29.43 -16.88 8.12
C LYS A 59 28.82 -16.16 6.92
N VAL A 60 29.57 -16.07 5.82
CA VAL A 60 29.10 -15.41 4.58
C VAL A 60 27.94 -16.16 3.95
N ILE A 61 28.01 -17.50 3.85
CA ILE A 61 26.93 -18.32 3.28
C ILE A 61 25.66 -18.18 4.12
N ALA A 62 25.77 -18.24 5.45
CA ALA A 62 24.62 -18.09 6.33
C ALA A 62 24.02 -16.68 6.28
N GLY A 63 24.86 -15.64 6.26
CA GLY A 63 24.42 -14.26 6.06
C GLY A 63 23.67 -14.10 4.74
N ALA A 64 24.22 -14.62 3.63
CA ALA A 64 23.60 -14.54 2.31
C ALA A 64 22.28 -15.31 2.23
N PHE A 65 22.22 -16.50 2.84
CA PHE A 65 20.98 -17.29 2.91
C PHE A 65 19.92 -16.59 3.76
N CYS A 66 20.31 -16.07 4.93
CA CYS A 66 19.41 -15.35 5.83
C CYS A 66 18.83 -14.10 5.14
N SER A 67 19.67 -13.29 4.50
CA SER A 67 19.20 -12.10 3.78
C SER A 67 18.34 -12.42 2.57
N PHE A 68 18.66 -13.48 1.81
CA PHE A 68 17.82 -13.94 0.70
C PHE A 68 16.44 -14.42 1.18
N ALA A 69 16.38 -15.18 2.27
CA ALA A 69 15.11 -15.60 2.86
C ALA A 69 14.26 -14.40 3.32
N THR A 70 14.90 -13.37 3.90
CA THR A 70 14.22 -12.12 4.26
C THR A 70 13.66 -11.41 3.04
N LEU A 71 14.40 -11.34 1.93
CA LEU A 71 13.90 -10.76 0.68
C LEU A 71 12.69 -11.50 0.13
N LEU A 72 12.70 -12.84 0.17
CA LEU A 72 11.55 -13.65 -0.25
C LEU A 72 10.33 -13.35 0.62
N LEU A 73 10.51 -13.29 1.93
CA LEU A 73 9.41 -13.01 2.87
C LEU A 73 8.84 -11.61 2.65
N GLU A 74 9.69 -10.60 2.48
CA GLU A 74 9.29 -9.23 2.18
C GLU A 74 8.52 -9.13 0.85
N THR A 75 9.01 -9.82 -0.20
CA THR A 75 8.36 -9.86 -1.51
C THR A 75 6.99 -10.54 -1.43
N LEU A 76 6.88 -11.67 -0.71
CA LEU A 76 5.62 -12.37 -0.50
C LEU A 76 4.62 -11.51 0.27
N LEU A 77 5.07 -10.82 1.32
CA LEU A 77 4.24 -9.89 2.08
C LEU A 77 3.74 -8.74 1.21
N LEU A 78 4.58 -8.18 0.34
CA LEU A 78 4.17 -7.12 -0.58
C LEU A 78 3.07 -7.61 -1.54
N VAL A 79 3.25 -8.78 -2.16
CA VAL A 79 2.24 -9.35 -3.07
C VAL A 79 0.91 -9.58 -2.36
N VAL A 80 0.94 -10.16 -1.16
CA VAL A 80 -0.28 -10.39 -0.36
C VAL A 80 -0.92 -9.06 0.05
N HIS A 81 -0.12 -8.05 0.38
CA HIS A 81 -0.61 -6.73 0.73
C HIS A 81 -1.27 -6.02 -0.47
N GLU A 82 -0.68 -6.10 -1.66
CA GLU A 82 -1.28 -5.56 -2.89
C GLU A 82 -2.60 -6.25 -3.22
N GLN A 83 -2.66 -7.59 -3.16
CA GLN A 83 -3.89 -8.34 -3.40
C GLN A 83 -5.01 -7.97 -2.41
N LYS A 84 -4.67 -7.83 -1.11
CA LYS A 84 -5.65 -7.40 -0.11
C LYS A 84 -6.12 -5.97 -0.35
N LYS A 85 -5.23 -5.07 -0.72
CA LYS A 85 -5.57 -3.68 -1.02
C LYS A 85 -6.53 -3.59 -2.21
N GLU A 86 -6.26 -4.34 -3.28
CA GLU A 86 -7.14 -4.41 -4.45
C GLU A 86 -8.54 -4.92 -4.09
N MET A 87 -8.62 -5.98 -3.27
CA MET A 87 -9.92 -6.50 -2.81
C MET A 87 -10.72 -5.50 -1.97
N ILE A 88 -10.05 -4.72 -1.12
CA ILE A 88 -10.71 -3.69 -0.31
C ILE A 88 -11.23 -2.59 -1.23
N GLU A 89 -10.42 -2.13 -2.17
CA GLU A 89 -10.80 -1.07 -3.11
C GLU A 89 -11.96 -1.50 -4.01
N GLN A 90 -11.98 -2.75 -4.47
CA GLN A 90 -13.11 -3.31 -5.23
C GLN A 90 -14.40 -3.37 -4.39
N ARG A 91 -14.31 -3.75 -3.09
CA ARG A 91 -15.46 -3.77 -2.19
C ARG A 91 -16.00 -2.38 -1.88
N GLU A 92 -15.13 -1.38 -1.73
CA GLU A 92 -15.54 0.01 -1.52
C GLU A 92 -16.24 0.56 -2.76
N ARG A 93 -15.66 0.39 -3.96
CA ARG A 93 -16.28 0.80 -5.22
C ARG A 93 -17.66 0.16 -5.42
N ALA A 94 -17.80 -1.14 -5.15
CA ALA A 94 -19.08 -1.83 -5.25
C ALA A 94 -20.13 -1.32 -4.24
N ARG A 95 -19.71 -0.89 -3.04
CA ARG A 95 -20.59 -0.24 -2.06
C ARG A 95 -21.02 1.15 -2.53
N GLU A 96 -20.10 1.95 -3.04
CA GLU A 96 -20.40 3.29 -3.57
C GLU A 96 -21.37 3.23 -4.75
N ASP A 97 -21.18 2.29 -5.68
CA ASP A 97 -22.06 2.10 -6.83
C ASP A 97 -23.48 1.68 -6.40
N ARG A 98 -23.61 0.81 -5.38
CA ARG A 98 -24.92 0.45 -4.82
C ARG A 98 -25.60 1.65 -4.16
N GLN A 99 -24.85 2.47 -3.41
CA GLN A 99 -25.40 3.68 -2.79
C GLN A 99 -25.82 4.71 -3.84
N ARG A 100 -25.04 4.89 -4.91
CA ARG A 100 -25.40 5.76 -6.03
C ARG A 100 -26.67 5.28 -6.73
N LYS A 101 -26.75 3.98 -7.06
CA LYS A 101 -27.96 3.40 -7.68
C LYS A 101 -29.19 3.53 -6.78
N ALA A 102 -29.07 3.31 -5.47
CA ALA A 102 -30.16 3.51 -4.52
C ALA A 102 -30.66 4.96 -4.54
N LYS A 103 -29.75 5.95 -4.43
CA LYS A 103 -30.10 7.37 -4.47
C LYS A 103 -30.70 7.81 -5.82
N SER A 104 -30.19 7.29 -6.93
CA SER A 104 -30.74 7.59 -8.27
C SER A 104 -32.10 6.94 -8.51
N GLY A 105 -32.34 5.74 -7.97
CA GLY A 105 -33.64 5.07 -8.02
C GLY A 105 -34.70 5.77 -7.19
N GLU A 106 -34.34 6.25 -6.00
CA GLU A 106 -35.22 7.08 -5.15
C GLU A 106 -35.56 8.42 -5.81
N ALA A 107 -34.57 9.08 -6.43
CA ALA A 107 -34.80 10.33 -7.18
C ALA A 107 -35.70 10.12 -8.41
N ALA A 108 -35.57 8.99 -9.11
CA ALA A 108 -36.43 8.66 -10.25
C ALA A 108 -37.85 8.23 -9.84
N ALA A 109 -38.00 7.60 -8.67
CA ALA A 109 -39.30 7.26 -8.09
C ALA A 109 -40.05 8.51 -7.58
N ALA A 110 -39.33 9.45 -6.93
CA ALA A 110 -39.88 10.73 -6.49
C ALA A 110 -40.31 11.62 -7.67
N ALA A 111 -39.58 11.58 -8.79
CA ALA A 111 -39.92 12.34 -10.01
C ALA A 111 -41.18 11.84 -10.75
N LYS A 112 -41.65 10.61 -10.47
CA LYS A 112 -42.89 10.06 -11.06
C LYS A 112 -44.16 10.32 -10.25
N GLN A 113 -44.07 11.01 -9.11
CA GLN A 113 -45.20 11.37 -8.25
C GLN A 113 -45.78 12.81 -8.36
N PRO A 114 -45.67 13.60 -9.45
CA PRO A 114 -46.31 14.92 -9.50
C PRO A 114 -47.53 14.95 -10.43
N GLU A 115 -48.56 14.10 -10.27
CA GLU A 115 -49.83 14.35 -11.00
C GLU A 115 -51.06 13.58 -10.48
N GLN A 116 -51.42 13.71 -9.19
CA GLN A 116 -52.81 13.48 -8.75
C GLN A 116 -53.11 14.32 -7.50
N SER A 117 -53.53 15.57 -7.69
CA SER A 117 -54.39 16.34 -6.77
C SER A 117 -54.97 17.53 -7.51
#